data_AF-G7GP10-F1
#
_entry.id   AF-G7GP10-F1
#
_cell.length_a   1.000
_cell.length_b   1.000
_cell.length_c   1.000
_cell.angle_alpha   90.00
_cell.angle_beta   90.00
_cell.angle_gamma   90.00
#
_symmetry.space_group_name_H-M   'P 1'
#
loop_
_entity.id
_entity.type
_entity.pdbx_description
1 polymer ?
#
loop_
_entity_poly.entity_id
_entity_poly.type
_entity_poly.pdbx_seq_one_letter_code
_entity_poly.pdbx_strand_id
1 'polypeptide(L)'
;MATDAPIPLSVLDLAPITEGSDAATAVRRSIELAQHAERLGYRRFWLAEHHAVAVASSSTAVLIALIADATTEIRVGSAAVQSGVHTPLSIVEAFGTIDALHPGRLDLGLGRSAQRRAEHRARADDRAQAPAQPDAEDLIVDGLLIPPPFPIGELLTSPRVAAAVDATRFEGAVPPDFTDAVDDVLALL
;
A
#
# COMPACT_ATOMS: atom_id res chain seq x y z
N MET A 1 -0.87 -23.44 30.33
CA MET A 1 0.48 -22.88 30.12
C MET A 1 0.41 -22.02 28.87
N ALA A 2 0.52 -20.70 29.01
CA ALA A 2 0.77 -19.85 27.85
C ALA A 2 2.14 -20.26 27.29
N THR A 3 2.17 -20.72 26.04
CA THR A 3 3.41 -21.11 25.37
C THR A 3 4.26 -19.87 25.19
N ASP A 4 5.48 -19.90 25.74
CA ASP A 4 6.55 -18.90 25.60
C ASP A 4 7.13 -18.89 24.16
N ALA A 5 6.25 -18.96 23.17
CA ALA A 5 6.63 -18.92 21.76
C ALA A 5 6.91 -17.45 21.40
N PRO A 6 8.08 -17.14 20.82
CA PRO A 6 8.41 -15.78 20.42
C PRO A 6 7.38 -15.26 19.41
N ILE A 7 7.00 -13.99 19.54
CA ILE A 7 6.09 -13.32 18.60
C ILE A 7 6.75 -13.31 17.21
N PRO A 8 6.10 -13.82 16.16
CA PRO A 8 6.70 -13.88 14.83
C PRO A 8 6.90 -12.48 14.26
N LEU A 9 8.08 -12.23 13.68
CA LEU A 9 8.41 -10.98 12.99
C LEU A 9 8.08 -11.08 11.50
N SER A 10 7.79 -9.93 10.88
CA SER A 10 7.35 -9.81 9.48
C SER A 10 7.84 -8.48 8.90
N VAL A 11 7.93 -8.38 7.58
CA VAL A 11 8.36 -7.17 6.88
C VAL A 11 7.19 -6.55 6.11
N LEU A 12 7.06 -5.22 6.18
CA LEU A 12 6.25 -4.43 5.26
C LEU A 12 7.19 -3.50 4.50
N ASP A 13 7.35 -3.75 3.21
CA ASP A 13 8.24 -3.00 2.33
C ASP A 13 7.44 -2.12 1.36
N LEU A 14 7.93 -0.89 1.17
CA LEU A 14 7.41 0.04 0.19
C LEU A 14 8.22 -0.01 -1.11
N ALA A 15 9.37 -0.69 -1.16
CA ALA A 15 10.35 -0.58 -2.24
C ALA A 15 10.74 0.88 -2.53
N PRO A 16 11.25 1.64 -1.53
CA PRO A 16 11.52 3.06 -1.69
C PRO A 16 12.63 3.32 -2.72
N ILE A 17 12.43 4.34 -3.56
CA ILE A 17 13.47 4.88 -4.44
C ILE A 17 14.15 6.01 -3.67
N THR A 18 15.31 5.71 -3.08
CA THR A 18 16.09 6.66 -2.28
C THR A 18 16.74 7.73 -3.16
N GLU A 19 17.12 8.86 -2.56
CA GLU A 19 17.90 9.90 -3.24
C GLU A 19 19.16 9.31 -3.90
N GLY A 20 19.45 9.75 -5.13
CA GLY A 20 20.58 9.23 -5.92
C GLY A 20 20.41 7.81 -6.44
N SER A 21 19.24 7.19 -6.30
CA SER A 21 18.95 5.83 -6.77
C SER A 21 17.85 5.80 -7.84
N ASP A 22 17.53 4.61 -8.34
CA ASP A 22 16.55 4.37 -9.39
C ASP A 22 15.62 3.19 -9.05
N ALA A 23 14.55 3.03 -9.85
CA ALA A 23 13.57 1.98 -9.64
C ALA A 23 14.18 0.57 -9.78
N ALA A 24 15.12 0.38 -10.71
CA ALA A 24 15.78 -0.91 -10.90
C ALA A 24 16.56 -1.33 -9.65
N THR A 25 17.23 -0.39 -9.00
CA THR A 25 17.96 -0.61 -7.75
C THR A 25 17.01 -0.86 -6.59
N ALA A 26 15.89 -0.12 -6.49
CA ALA A 26 14.87 -0.35 -5.47
C ALA A 26 14.27 -1.77 -5.57
N VAL A 27 13.90 -2.21 -6.78
CA VAL A 27 13.39 -3.58 -7.01
C VAL A 27 14.40 -4.66 -6.59
N ARG A 28 15.67 -4.52 -7.02
CA ARG A 28 16.72 -5.46 -6.61
C ARG A 28 16.89 -5.52 -5.08
N ARG A 29 16.91 -4.36 -4.42
CA ARG A 29 17.03 -4.28 -2.96
C ARG A 29 15.84 -4.94 -2.24
N SER A 30 14.62 -4.78 -2.73
CA SER A 30 13.44 -5.44 -2.16
C SER A 30 13.54 -6.97 -2.28
N ILE A 31 14.00 -7.49 -3.43
CA ILE A 31 14.24 -8.92 -3.63
C ILE A 31 15.34 -9.44 -2.67
N GLU A 32 16.48 -8.74 -2.60
CA GLU A 32 17.59 -9.08 -1.69
C GLU A 32 17.14 -9.05 -0.21
N LEU A 33 16.33 -8.06 0.16
CA LEU A 33 15.76 -7.94 1.51
C LEU A 33 14.83 -9.10 1.82
N ALA A 34 13.97 -9.52 0.89
CA ALA A 34 13.06 -10.65 1.09
C ALA A 34 13.82 -11.97 1.28
N GLN A 35 14.84 -12.22 0.46
CA GLN A 35 15.74 -13.36 0.63
C GLN A 35 16.48 -13.32 1.97
N HIS A 36 16.89 -12.13 2.42
CA HIS A 36 17.54 -11.99 3.72
C HIS A 36 16.58 -12.22 4.89
N ALA A 37 15.37 -11.67 4.81
CA ALA A 37 14.32 -11.87 5.80
C ALA A 37 13.95 -13.35 5.94
N GLU A 38 13.87 -14.07 4.82
CA GLU A 38 13.68 -15.53 4.80
C GLU A 38 14.79 -16.26 5.56
N ARG A 39 16.07 -15.97 5.26
CA ARG A 39 17.22 -16.58 5.97
C ARG A 39 17.21 -16.29 7.49
N LEU A 40 16.59 -15.20 7.91
CA LEU A 40 16.45 -14.80 9.31
C LEU A 40 15.19 -15.39 9.98
N GLY A 41 14.35 -16.13 9.26
CA GLY A 41 13.16 -16.77 9.80
C GLY A 41 11.96 -15.82 9.97
N TYR A 42 11.91 -14.72 9.22
CA TYR A 42 10.71 -13.86 9.19
C TYR A 42 9.51 -14.63 8.62
N ARG A 43 8.33 -14.37 9.17
CA ARG A 43 7.10 -15.10 8.82
C ARG A 43 6.55 -14.73 7.43
N ARG A 44 6.58 -13.44 7.10
CA ARG A 44 6.03 -12.91 5.85
C ARG A 44 6.73 -11.64 5.40
N PHE A 45 6.69 -11.41 4.10
CA PHE A 45 7.18 -10.21 3.43
C PHE A 45 6.04 -9.60 2.61
N TRP A 46 5.57 -8.43 3.04
CA TRP A 46 4.46 -7.74 2.40
C TRP A 46 4.92 -6.50 1.66
N LEU A 47 4.24 -6.20 0.55
CA LEU A 47 4.45 -5.02 -0.27
C LEU A 47 3.25 -4.08 -0.19
N ALA A 48 3.51 -2.78 -0.06
CA ALA A 48 2.46 -1.76 -0.07
C ALA A 48 2.31 -1.12 -1.45
N GLU A 49 1.08 -0.95 -1.94
CA GLU A 49 0.81 -0.28 -3.22
C GLU A 49 0.71 1.24 -3.07
N HIS A 50 1.60 1.97 -3.75
CA HIS A 50 1.51 3.43 -3.90
C HIS A 50 1.73 3.84 -5.35
N HIS A 51 1.07 4.91 -5.78
CA HIS A 51 1.13 5.45 -7.13
C HIS A 51 1.67 6.88 -7.12
N ALA A 52 2.44 7.24 -8.14
CA ALA A 52 2.96 8.60 -8.36
C ALA A 52 3.77 9.19 -7.19
N VAL A 53 4.44 8.32 -6.42
CA VAL A 53 5.41 8.67 -5.36
C VAL A 53 6.70 7.89 -5.59
N ALA A 54 7.78 8.23 -4.87
CA ALA A 54 9.11 7.65 -5.06
C ALA A 54 9.23 6.21 -4.51
N VAL A 55 8.47 5.29 -5.07
CA VAL A 55 8.50 3.85 -4.76
C VAL A 55 8.47 3.01 -6.04
N ALA A 56 8.95 1.77 -5.96
CA ALA A 56 8.94 0.81 -7.06
C ALA A 56 7.89 -0.31 -6.89
N SER A 57 6.94 -0.15 -5.95
CA SER A 57 5.94 -1.14 -5.56
C SER A 57 4.55 -0.92 -6.18
N SER A 58 4.40 0.05 -7.09
CA SER A 58 3.11 0.42 -7.72
C SER A 58 2.43 -0.74 -8.47
N SER A 59 3.22 -1.62 -9.09
CA SER A 59 2.73 -2.87 -9.70
C SER A 59 2.92 -4.03 -8.70
N THR A 60 2.13 -4.01 -7.63
CA THR A 60 2.37 -4.85 -6.45
C THR A 60 2.34 -6.35 -6.77
N ALA A 61 1.40 -6.84 -7.58
CA ALA A 61 1.34 -8.24 -7.97
C ALA A 61 2.59 -8.69 -8.75
N VAL A 62 3.13 -7.83 -9.63
CA VAL A 62 4.36 -8.13 -10.37
C VAL A 62 5.56 -8.27 -9.43
N LEU A 63 5.71 -7.34 -8.48
CA LEU A 63 6.82 -7.42 -7.53
C LEU A 63 6.65 -8.60 -6.54
N ILE A 64 5.41 -8.94 -6.14
CA ILE A 64 5.12 -10.17 -5.39
C ILE A 64 5.59 -11.40 -6.18
N ALA A 65 5.29 -11.50 -7.47
CA ALA A 65 5.70 -12.63 -8.30
C ALA A 65 7.23 -12.77 -8.34
N LEU A 66 7.95 -11.66 -8.54
CA LEU A 66 9.42 -11.65 -8.56
C LEU A 66 10.02 -12.09 -7.21
N ILE A 67 9.43 -11.66 -6.09
CA ILE A 67 9.90 -12.04 -4.75
C ILE A 67 9.54 -13.50 -4.43
N ALA A 68 8.35 -13.95 -4.81
CA ALA A 68 7.90 -15.32 -4.62
C ALA A 68 8.78 -16.32 -5.38
N ASP A 69 9.24 -15.97 -6.59
CA ASP A 69 10.19 -16.75 -7.38
C ASP A 69 11.62 -16.71 -6.79
N ALA A 70 12.01 -15.60 -6.18
CA ALA A 70 13.32 -15.42 -5.58
C ALA A 70 13.48 -16.01 -4.17
N THR A 71 12.41 -16.54 -3.57
CA THR A 71 12.35 -17.08 -2.20
C THR A 71 11.65 -18.44 -2.17
N THR A 72 11.84 -19.24 -1.12
CA THR A 72 11.36 -20.64 -1.12
C THR A 72 10.28 -20.96 -0.10
N GLU A 73 10.27 -20.29 1.06
CA GLU A 73 9.45 -20.63 2.22
C GLU A 73 8.68 -19.44 2.79
N ILE A 74 9.27 -18.24 2.81
CA ILE A 74 8.62 -17.06 3.38
C ILE A 74 7.30 -16.78 2.65
N ARG A 75 6.26 -16.39 3.40
CA ARG A 75 5.01 -15.93 2.78
C ARG A 75 5.23 -14.58 2.12
N VAL A 76 4.69 -14.39 0.93
CA VAL A 76 4.83 -13.13 0.18
C VAL A 76 3.45 -12.59 -0.11
N GLY A 77 3.25 -11.27 -0.03
CA GLY A 77 1.91 -10.75 -0.24
C GLY A 77 1.80 -9.25 -0.27
N SER A 78 0.56 -8.78 -0.21
CA SER A 78 0.22 -7.36 -0.23
C SER A 78 -0.27 -6.86 1.12
N ALA A 79 0.10 -5.61 1.44
CA ALA A 79 -0.50 -4.80 2.50
C ALA A 79 -0.50 -3.33 2.09
N ALA A 80 -1.32 -2.93 1.13
CA ALA A 80 -2.35 -3.74 0.47
C ALA A 80 -2.49 -3.36 -1.00
N VAL A 81 -3.08 -4.27 -1.81
CA VAL A 81 -3.53 -3.93 -3.15
C VAL A 81 -4.72 -2.99 -3.04
N GLN A 82 -4.75 -1.92 -3.83
CA GLN A 82 -5.81 -0.91 -3.76
C GLN A 82 -7.06 -1.36 -4.52
N SER A 83 -8.09 -1.83 -3.83
CA SER A 83 -9.32 -2.39 -4.45
C SER A 83 -10.14 -1.38 -5.25
N GLY A 84 -9.88 -0.08 -5.08
CA GLY A 84 -10.49 0.97 -5.92
C GLY A 84 -9.61 1.45 -7.07
N VAL A 85 -8.55 0.71 -7.40
CA VAL A 85 -7.69 0.89 -8.59
C VAL A 85 -7.79 -0.34 -9.50
N HIS A 86 -7.87 -1.54 -8.92
CA HIS A 86 -7.98 -2.81 -9.66
C HIS A 86 -9.40 -3.37 -9.57
N THR A 87 -9.83 -4.14 -10.58
CA THR A 87 -11.10 -4.87 -10.48
C THR A 87 -10.93 -6.10 -9.59
N PRO A 88 -11.99 -6.59 -8.91
CA PRO A 88 -11.92 -7.83 -8.13
C PRO A 88 -11.39 -9.01 -8.95
N LEU A 89 -11.85 -9.16 -10.20
CA LEU A 89 -11.38 -10.21 -11.10
C LEU A 89 -9.88 -10.09 -11.41
N SER A 90 -9.37 -8.90 -11.72
CA SER A 90 -7.94 -8.75 -12.02
C SER A 90 -7.05 -9.05 -10.81
N ILE A 91 -7.54 -8.76 -9.60
CA ILE A 91 -6.85 -9.12 -8.36
C ILE A 91 -6.75 -10.64 -8.23
N VAL A 92 -7.89 -11.33 -8.35
CA VAL A 92 -7.95 -12.79 -8.19
C VAL A 92 -7.15 -13.51 -9.27
N GLU A 93 -7.28 -13.11 -10.54
CA GLU A 93 -6.52 -13.71 -11.64
C GLU A 93 -5.00 -13.52 -11.47
N ALA A 94 -4.56 -12.33 -11.05
CA ALA A 94 -3.14 -12.06 -10.82
C ALA A 94 -2.58 -12.93 -9.68
N PHE A 95 -3.24 -12.95 -8.51
CA PHE A 95 -2.78 -13.74 -7.37
C PHE A 95 -2.90 -15.25 -7.62
N GLY A 96 -3.96 -15.70 -8.29
CA GLY A 96 -4.13 -17.10 -8.69
C GLY A 96 -3.05 -17.57 -9.65
N THR A 97 -2.64 -16.70 -10.59
CA THR A 97 -1.51 -17.00 -11.50
C THR A 97 -0.19 -17.18 -10.75
N ILE A 98 0.07 -16.35 -9.73
CA ILE A 98 1.28 -16.46 -8.91
C ILE A 98 1.20 -17.71 -8.01
N ASP A 99 0.04 -17.98 -7.41
CA ASP A 99 -0.16 -19.16 -6.54
C ASP A 99 -0.01 -20.47 -7.32
N ALA A 100 -0.35 -20.50 -8.61
CA ALA A 100 -0.13 -21.66 -9.47
C ALA A 100 1.34 -22.10 -9.56
N LEU A 101 2.30 -21.17 -9.39
CA LEU A 101 3.74 -21.47 -9.32
C LEU A 101 4.27 -21.55 -7.88
N HIS A 102 3.62 -20.87 -6.93
CA HIS A 102 4.08 -20.76 -5.54
C HIS A 102 2.95 -21.10 -4.53
N PRO A 103 2.41 -22.33 -4.57
CA PRO A 103 1.15 -22.66 -3.91
C PRO A 103 1.23 -22.51 -2.40
N GLY A 104 0.21 -21.87 -1.82
CA GLY A 104 0.03 -21.76 -0.36
C GLY A 104 0.93 -20.73 0.32
N ARG A 105 1.73 -19.98 -0.44
CA ARG A 105 2.67 -18.96 0.10
C ARG A 105 2.15 -17.53 0.01
N LEU A 106 1.06 -17.27 -0.71
CA LEU A 106 0.58 -15.91 -0.94
C LEU A 106 -0.35 -15.39 0.17
N ASP A 107 -0.15 -14.12 0.55
CA ASP A 107 -1.08 -13.32 1.34
C ASP A 107 -1.72 -12.24 0.44
N LEU A 108 -3.05 -12.23 0.30
CA LEU A 108 -3.78 -11.17 -0.40
C LEU A 108 -4.37 -10.18 0.62
N GLY A 109 -3.68 -9.05 0.83
CA GLY A 109 -4.22 -7.91 1.57
C GLY A 109 -4.89 -6.89 0.66
N LEU A 110 -6.09 -6.44 1.05
CA LEU A 110 -6.90 -5.46 0.33
C LEU A 110 -6.95 -4.11 1.06
N GLY A 111 -6.85 -3.03 0.29
CA GLY A 111 -6.71 -1.66 0.79
C GLY A 111 -7.82 -0.74 0.31
N ARG A 112 -8.37 0.05 1.25
CA ARG A 112 -9.50 0.99 1.05
C ARG A 112 -9.08 2.44 0.77
N SER A 113 -7.87 2.68 0.26
CA SER A 113 -7.34 4.05 0.10
C SER A 113 -8.18 4.89 -0.87
N ALA A 114 -8.71 4.27 -1.92
CA ALA A 114 -9.60 4.89 -2.90
C ALA A 114 -10.91 5.42 -2.29
N GLN A 115 -11.57 4.62 -1.44
CA GLN A 115 -12.75 5.01 -0.67
C GLN A 115 -12.42 6.12 0.32
N ARG A 116 -11.35 5.95 1.10
CA ARG A 116 -10.89 6.97 2.08
C ARG A 116 -10.62 8.33 1.43
N ARG A 117 -10.06 8.35 0.21
CA ARG A 117 -9.87 9.59 -0.56
C ARG A 117 -11.20 10.23 -0.97
N ALA A 118 -12.18 9.45 -1.40
CA ALA A 118 -13.50 9.96 -1.75
C ALA A 118 -14.23 10.55 -0.54
N GLU A 119 -14.21 9.85 0.59
CA GLU A 119 -14.75 10.33 1.87
C GLU A 119 -14.06 11.62 2.34
N HIS A 120 -12.74 11.70 2.20
CA HIS A 120 -11.99 12.91 2.54
C HIS A 120 -12.36 14.11 1.66
N ARG A 121 -12.57 13.90 0.36
CA ARG A 121 -12.99 14.98 -0.56
C ARG A 121 -14.37 15.49 -0.20
N ALA A 122 -15.35 14.60 0.00
CA ALA A 122 -16.70 14.99 0.41
C ALA A 122 -16.67 15.83 1.71
N ARG A 123 -15.87 15.43 2.70
CA ARG A 123 -15.69 16.20 3.95
C ARG A 123 -14.94 17.52 3.75
N ALA A 124 -14.01 17.60 2.80
CA ALA A 124 -13.28 18.82 2.51
C ALA A 124 -14.19 19.88 1.87
N ASP A 125 -15.11 19.45 0.99
CA ASP A 125 -16.13 20.33 0.42
C ASP A 125 -17.04 20.91 1.51
N ASP A 126 -17.38 20.10 2.53
CA ASP A 126 -18.12 20.56 3.71
C ASP A 126 -17.28 21.52 4.58
N ARG A 127 -15.99 21.24 4.77
CA ARG A 127 -15.09 22.05 5.63
C ARG A 127 -14.67 23.37 4.98
N ALA A 128 -14.59 23.44 3.65
CA ALA A 128 -14.35 24.68 2.92
C ALA A 128 -15.46 25.73 3.19
N GLN A 129 -16.63 25.28 3.66
CA GLN A 129 -17.76 26.13 4.04
C GLN A 129 -17.73 26.53 5.52
N ALA A 130 -16.79 26.01 6.32
CA ALA A 130 -16.63 26.33 7.74
C ALA A 130 -15.62 27.48 7.98
N PRO A 131 -15.75 28.24 9.10
CA PRO A 131 -14.80 29.31 9.42
C PRO A 131 -13.37 28.77 9.62
N ALA A 132 -12.38 29.56 9.20
CA ALA A 132 -10.97 29.21 9.30
C ALA A 132 -10.57 28.91 10.76
N GLN A 133 -9.91 27.77 10.96
CA GLN A 133 -9.29 27.46 12.24
C GLN A 133 -7.99 28.28 12.42
N PRO A 134 -7.66 28.68 13.65
CA PRO A 134 -6.39 29.35 13.94
C PRO A 134 -5.21 28.43 13.59
N ASP A 135 -4.08 29.03 13.24
CA ASP A 135 -2.85 28.32 12.92
C ASP A 135 -2.42 27.44 14.10
N ALA A 136 -2.04 26.19 13.82
CA ALA A 136 -1.48 25.31 14.82
C ALA A 136 -0.04 25.75 15.13
N GLU A 137 0.35 25.70 16.40
CA GLU A 137 1.70 26.04 16.88
C GLU A 137 2.46 24.77 17.28
N ASP A 138 3.78 24.89 17.42
CA ASP A 138 4.64 23.84 17.96
C ASP A 138 4.20 23.43 19.38
N LEU A 139 4.12 22.12 19.64
CA LEU A 139 3.80 21.56 20.96
C LEU A 139 4.97 20.72 21.46
N ILE A 140 5.39 20.90 22.71
CA ILE A 140 6.36 20.00 23.36
C ILE A 140 5.63 19.11 24.35
N VAL A 141 5.69 17.79 24.14
CA VAL A 141 5.11 16.78 25.06
C VAL A 141 6.26 15.90 25.56
N ASP A 142 6.52 15.94 26.88
CA ASP A 142 7.57 15.14 27.52
C ASP A 142 8.97 15.26 26.85
N GLY A 143 9.29 16.46 26.34
CA GLY A 143 10.55 16.74 25.64
C GLY A 143 10.57 16.39 24.15
N LEU A 144 9.48 15.85 23.60
CA LEU A 144 9.29 15.63 22.16
C LEU A 144 8.63 16.87 21.53
N LEU A 145 9.32 17.49 20.57
CA LEU A 145 8.74 18.54 19.73
C LEU A 145 7.78 17.92 18.70
N ILE A 146 6.53 18.32 18.77
CA ILE A 146 5.46 18.00 17.83
C ILE A 146 5.20 19.28 17.02
N PRO A 147 5.72 19.39 15.79
CA PRO A 147 5.48 20.57 14.96
C PRO A 147 4.02 20.65 14.53
N PRO A 148 3.53 21.81 14.09
CA PRO A 148 2.21 21.92 13.52
C PRO A 148 2.06 21.00 12.29
N PRO A 149 0.83 20.56 11.98
CA PRO A 149 0.59 19.73 10.81
C PRO A 149 1.11 20.41 9.55
N PHE A 150 1.85 19.67 8.73
CA PHE A 150 2.28 20.15 7.43
C PHE A 150 1.05 20.55 6.59
N PRO A 151 1.03 21.76 5.97
CA PRO A 151 -0.10 22.23 5.17
C PRO A 151 -0.17 21.45 3.85
N ILE A 152 -0.76 20.25 3.91
CA ILE A 152 -0.97 19.36 2.76
C ILE A 152 -1.87 20.00 1.69
N GLY A 153 -2.66 21.01 2.04
CA GLY A 153 -3.61 21.67 1.13
C GLY A 153 -3.00 22.11 -0.20
N GLU A 154 -1.85 22.78 -0.16
CA GLU A 154 -1.16 23.23 -1.39
C GLU A 154 -0.73 22.05 -2.28
N LEU A 155 -0.22 20.98 -1.66
CA LEU A 155 0.16 19.76 -2.38
C LEU A 155 -1.05 19.09 -3.04
N LEU A 156 -2.21 19.08 -2.37
CA LEU A 156 -3.46 18.50 -2.91
C LEU A 156 -4.06 19.36 -4.03
N THR A 157 -3.83 20.67 -4.04
CA THR A 157 -4.24 21.56 -5.14
C THR A 157 -3.32 21.49 -6.36
N SER A 158 -2.21 20.75 -6.28
CA SER A 158 -1.28 20.58 -7.39
C SER A 158 -1.96 19.90 -8.59
N PRO A 159 -1.98 20.53 -9.79
CA PRO A 159 -2.52 19.90 -11.00
C PRO A 159 -1.84 18.58 -11.35
N ARG A 160 -0.55 18.45 -11.02
CA ARG A 160 0.22 17.22 -11.24
C ARG A 160 -0.25 16.08 -10.35
N VAL A 161 -0.51 16.36 -9.08
CA VAL A 161 -1.01 15.36 -8.13
C VAL A 161 -2.43 14.94 -8.53
N ALA A 162 -3.29 15.91 -8.89
CA ALA A 162 -4.64 15.63 -9.38
C ALA A 162 -4.62 14.72 -10.61
N ALA A 163 -3.86 15.10 -11.65
CA ALA A 163 -3.73 14.32 -12.88
C ALA A 163 -3.18 12.89 -12.63
N ALA A 164 -2.22 12.75 -11.71
CA ALA A 164 -1.67 11.45 -11.36
C ALA A 164 -2.68 10.55 -10.63
N VAL A 165 -3.52 11.13 -9.77
CA VAL A 165 -4.60 10.39 -9.09
C VAL A 165 -5.69 10.01 -10.09
N ASP A 166 -6.10 10.92 -10.97
CA ASP A 166 -7.13 10.66 -11.98
C ASP A 166 -6.70 9.55 -12.94
N ALA A 167 -5.42 9.50 -13.30
CA ALA A 167 -4.85 8.45 -14.14
C ALA A 167 -4.88 7.04 -13.52
N THR A 168 -5.20 6.91 -12.22
CA THR A 168 -5.37 5.58 -11.58
C THR A 168 -6.73 4.96 -11.84
N ARG A 169 -7.62 5.64 -12.56
CA ARG A 169 -9.00 5.20 -12.80
C ARG A 169 -9.43 5.48 -14.23
N PHE A 170 -10.37 4.70 -14.73
CA PHE A 170 -11.07 5.04 -15.95
C PHE A 170 -11.99 6.24 -15.73
N GLU A 171 -12.25 7.00 -16.81
CA GLU A 171 -13.19 8.11 -16.78
C GLU A 171 -14.57 7.62 -16.32
N GLY A 172 -15.15 8.33 -15.34
CA GLY A 172 -16.44 7.96 -14.73
C GLY A 172 -16.41 6.80 -13.74
N ALA A 173 -15.25 6.16 -13.50
CA ALA A 173 -15.16 5.06 -12.55
C ALA A 173 -15.28 5.53 -11.10
N VAL A 174 -16.22 4.94 -10.36
CA VAL A 174 -16.42 5.14 -8.93
C VAL A 174 -15.84 3.94 -8.19
N PRO A 175 -14.97 4.15 -7.18
CA PRO A 175 -14.51 3.04 -6.34
C PRO A 175 -15.70 2.34 -5.67
N PRO A 176 -15.72 1.01 -5.66
CA PRO A 176 -16.73 0.28 -4.89
C PRO A 176 -16.56 0.57 -3.38
N ASP A 177 -17.61 0.30 -2.61
CA ASP A 177 -17.44 0.17 -1.16
C ASP A 177 -16.44 -0.95 -0.88
N PHE A 178 -15.64 -0.78 0.18
CA PHE A 178 -14.63 -1.77 0.52
C PHE A 178 -15.24 -3.14 0.86
N THR A 179 -16.43 -3.16 1.47
CA THR A 179 -17.13 -4.41 1.80
C THR A 179 -17.54 -5.15 0.53
N ASP A 180 -18.17 -4.43 -0.41
CA ASP A 180 -18.56 -5.00 -1.72
C ASP A 180 -17.34 -5.55 -2.47
N ALA A 181 -16.23 -4.80 -2.46
CA ALA A 181 -14.99 -5.25 -3.11
C ALA A 181 -14.39 -6.51 -2.46
N VAL A 182 -14.53 -6.66 -1.13
CA VAL A 182 -14.11 -7.88 -0.42
C VAL A 182 -15.02 -9.04 -0.78
N ASP A 183 -16.33 -8.84 -0.80
CA ASP A 183 -17.32 -9.88 -1.14
C ASP A 183 -17.14 -10.37 -2.58
N ASP A 184 -16.90 -9.47 -3.53
CA ASP A 184 -16.62 -9.84 -4.92
C ASP A 184 -15.32 -10.65 -5.06
N VAL A 185 -14.25 -10.29 -4.34
CA VAL A 185 -13.01 -11.07 -4.33
C VAL A 185 -13.25 -12.46 -3.74
N LEU A 186 -13.96 -12.55 -2.61
CA LEU A 186 -14.27 -13.83 -1.96
C LEU A 186 -15.16 -14.72 -2.82
N ALA A 187 -16.07 -14.16 -3.61
CA ALA A 187 -16.93 -14.91 -4.53
C ALA A 187 -16.18 -15.52 -5.72
N LEU A 188 -14.95 -15.07 -5.99
CA LEU A 188 -14.10 -15.49 -7.11
C LEU A 188 -12.98 -16.46 -6.68
N LEU A 189 -12.80 -16.71 -5.39
CA LEU A 189 -11.84 -17.68 -4.82
C LEU A 189 -12.48 -19.05 -4.63
#